data_AF-A0A7J3VPG6-F1
#
_entry.id   AF-A0A7J3VPG6-F1
#
_cell.length_a   1.000
_cell.length_b   1.000
_cell.length_c   1.000
_cell.angle_alpha   90.00
_cell.angle_beta   90.00
_cell.angle_gamma   90.00
#
_symmetry.space_group_name_H-M   'P 1'
#
loop_
_entity.id
_entity.type
_entity.pdbx_description
1 polymer ?
#
loop_
_entity_poly.entity_id
_entity_poly.type
_entity_poly.pdbx_seq_one_letter_code
_entity_poly.pdbx_strand_id
1 'polypeptide(L)'
;MHDRYFELELMIEGLAKSIGVPNANCYFRLSKKSRPSREEYRRKVAEFMLAYTNMLEMFRGLDGFDDLKNFVDVMLKREIEQVIQGKNKDVEKRYNYYVMNE
;
A
#
# COMPACT_ATOMS: atom_id res chain seq x y z
N MET A 1 8.43 -10.20 -25.50
CA MET A 1 9.24 -10.18 -24.28
C MET A 1 8.27 -9.83 -23.16
N HIS A 2 7.86 -10.78 -22.32
CA HIS A 2 7.07 -10.43 -21.14
C HIS A 2 7.93 -9.51 -20.27
N ASP A 3 7.37 -8.38 -19.84
CA ASP A 3 8.06 -7.51 -18.91
C ASP A 3 8.33 -8.32 -17.64
N ARG A 4 9.61 -8.43 -17.26
CA ARG A 4 10.10 -9.33 -16.20
C ARG A 4 9.35 -9.11 -14.89
N TYR A 5 8.82 -7.90 -14.68
CA TYR A 5 8.16 -7.49 -13.46
C TYR A 5 6.67 -7.15 -13.62
N PHE A 6 6.03 -7.50 -14.75
CA PHE A 6 4.62 -7.20 -15.03
C PHE A 6 3.66 -7.61 -13.90
N GLU A 7 3.80 -8.85 -13.40
CA GLU A 7 2.95 -9.35 -12.32
C GLU A 7 3.16 -8.58 -11.00
N LEU A 8 4.38 -8.10 -10.76
CA LEU A 8 4.68 -7.28 -9.59
C LEU A 8 4.14 -5.86 -9.75
N GLU A 9 4.16 -5.29 -10.94
CA GLU A 9 3.51 -3.99 -11.24
C GLU A 9 2.03 -4.05 -10.89
N LEU A 10 1.29 -5.02 -11.44
CA LEU A 10 -0.14 -5.19 -11.18
C LEU A 10 -0.43 -5.37 -9.69
N MET A 11 0.40 -6.16 -9.01
CA MET A 11 0.24 -6.41 -7.57
C MET A 11 0.50 -5.12 -6.76
N ILE A 12 1.54 -4.35 -7.08
CA ILE A 12 1.88 -3.08 -6.41
C ILE A 12 0.77 -2.04 -6.59
N GLU A 13 0.22 -1.91 -7.79
CA GLU A 13 -0.95 -1.06 -8.07
C GLU A 13 -2.18 -1.47 -7.24
N GLY A 14 -2.30 -2.77 -6.94
CA GLY A 14 -3.36 -3.33 -6.11
C GLY A 14 -3.15 -3.20 -4.59
N LEU A 15 -1.93 -2.91 -4.10
CA LEU A 15 -1.57 -3.02 -2.68
C LEU A 15 -2.42 -2.17 -1.75
N ALA A 16 -2.77 -0.94 -2.16
CA ALA A 16 -3.61 -0.06 -1.35
C ALA A 16 -4.96 -0.72 -1.02
N LYS A 17 -5.55 -1.42 -2.01
CA LYS A 17 -6.85 -2.08 -1.88
C LYS A 17 -6.77 -3.43 -1.18
N SER A 18 -5.77 -4.24 -1.51
CA SER A 18 -5.64 -5.62 -1.03
C SER A 18 -5.02 -5.73 0.36
N ILE A 19 -4.03 -4.88 0.67
CA ILE A 19 -3.26 -4.92 1.92
C ILE A 19 -3.47 -3.66 2.76
N GLY A 20 -3.33 -2.48 2.16
CA GLY A 20 -3.32 -1.22 2.89
C GLY A 20 -4.62 -0.94 3.65
N VAL A 21 -5.74 -0.88 2.94
CA VAL A 21 -7.07 -0.57 3.50
C VAL A 21 -7.53 -1.60 4.55
N PRO A 22 -7.50 -2.92 4.29
CA PRO A 22 -7.97 -3.90 5.27
C PRO A 22 -7.19 -3.84 6.59
N ASN A 23 -5.86 -3.71 6.51
CA ASN A 23 -5.02 -3.64 7.70
C ASN A 23 -5.19 -2.30 8.44
N ALA A 24 -5.31 -1.17 7.72
CA ALA A 24 -5.60 0.12 8.34
C ALA A 24 -6.94 0.11 9.10
N ASN A 25 -8.00 -0.44 8.50
CA ASN A 25 -9.30 -0.58 9.16
C ASN A 25 -9.20 -1.45 10.41
N CYS A 26 -8.52 -2.60 10.32
CA CYS A 26 -8.30 -3.48 11.46
C CYS A 26 -7.54 -2.76 12.59
N TYR A 27 -6.46 -2.05 12.24
CA TYR A 27 -5.67 -1.26 13.18
C TYR A 27 -6.51 -0.21 13.90
N PHE A 28 -7.30 0.58 13.17
CA PHE A 28 -8.15 1.63 13.76
C PHE A 28 -9.27 1.05 14.66
N ARG A 29 -9.85 -0.09 14.28
CA ARG A 29 -10.82 -0.82 15.13
C ARG A 29 -10.21 -1.28 16.43
N LEU A 30 -9.08 -2.00 16.35
CA LEU A 30 -8.40 -2.54 17.53
C LEU A 30 -7.86 -1.44 18.45
N SER A 31 -7.46 -0.31 17.87
CA SER A 31 -7.05 0.90 18.61
C SER A 31 -8.22 1.77 19.09
N LYS A 32 -9.48 1.33 18.89
CA LYS A 32 -10.71 2.04 19.28
C LYS A 32 -10.79 3.46 18.73
N LYS A 33 -10.21 3.70 17.54
CA LYS A 33 -10.23 5.00 16.85
C LYS A 33 -11.25 4.95 15.71
N SER A 34 -12.48 5.36 15.99
CA SER A 34 -13.59 5.36 15.02
C SER A 34 -13.50 6.51 14.00
N ARG A 35 -12.86 7.63 14.36
CA ARG A 35 -12.76 8.82 13.50
C ARG A 35 -11.32 9.29 13.31
N PRO A 36 -10.45 8.49 12.66
CA PRO A 36 -9.16 9.01 12.21
C PRO A 36 -9.38 10.16 11.24
N SER A 37 -8.45 11.11 11.19
CA SER A 37 -8.47 12.10 10.12
C SER A 37 -8.19 11.40 8.77
N ARG A 38 -8.60 12.03 7.66
CA ARG A 38 -8.24 11.53 6.31
C ARG A 38 -6.75 11.32 6.16
N GLU A 39 -5.95 12.26 6.66
CA GLU A 39 -4.50 12.21 6.56
C GLU A 39 -3.92 11.04 7.38
N GLU A 40 -4.39 10.85 8.61
CA GLU A 40 -3.98 9.71 9.45
C GLU A 40 -4.33 8.38 8.77
N TYR A 41 -5.52 8.30 8.17
CA TYR A 41 -5.95 7.10 7.46
C TYR A 41 -5.06 6.81 6.25
N ARG A 42 -4.79 7.81 5.40
CA ARG A 42 -3.88 7.68 4.24
C ARG A 42 -2.48 7.25 4.65
N ARG A 43 -1.91 7.89 5.69
CA ARG A 43 -0.59 7.53 6.21
C ARG A 43 -0.55 6.09 6.70
N LYS A 44 -1.59 5.63 7.42
CA LYS A 44 -1.66 4.26 7.92
C LYS A 44 -1.81 3.24 6.78
N VAL A 45 -2.60 3.55 5.74
CA VAL A 45 -2.68 2.73 4.52
C VAL A 45 -1.30 2.63 3.84
N ALA A 46 -0.60 3.75 3.67
CA ALA A 46 0.73 3.78 3.06
C ALA A 46 1.78 2.99 3.88
N GLU A 47 1.73 3.05 5.21
CA GLU A 47 2.59 2.26 6.09
C GLU A 47 2.43 0.76 5.87
N PHE A 48 1.20 0.27 5.71
CA PHE A 48 0.95 -1.13 5.39
C PHE A 48 1.36 -1.51 3.97
N MET A 49 1.30 -0.58 3.01
CA MET A 49 1.86 -0.82 1.67
C MET A 49 3.39 -0.97 1.72
N LEU A 50 4.08 -0.15 2.51
CA LEU A 50 5.53 -0.24 2.70
C LEU A 50 5.99 -1.58 3.28
N ALA A 51 5.14 -2.29 4.03
CA ALA A 51 5.48 -3.61 4.54
C ALA A 51 5.85 -4.62 3.44
N TYR A 52 5.43 -4.37 2.18
CA TYR A 52 5.83 -5.19 1.03
C TYR A 52 7.35 -5.22 0.82
N THR A 53 8.09 -4.15 1.15
CA THR A 53 9.54 -4.12 0.97
C THR A 53 10.26 -5.21 1.76
N ASN A 54 9.67 -5.65 2.89
CA ASN A 54 10.22 -6.75 3.68
C ASN A 54 10.13 -8.10 2.95
N MET A 55 9.14 -8.29 2.07
CA MET A 55 9.04 -9.53 1.28
C MET A 55 10.13 -9.62 0.21
N LEU A 56 10.67 -8.49 -0.24
CA LEU A 56 11.77 -8.47 -1.22
C LEU A 56 13.02 -9.17 -0.69
N GLU A 57 13.20 -9.20 0.63
CA GLU A 57 14.32 -9.89 1.26
C GLU A 57 14.37 -11.39 0.93
N MET A 58 13.24 -12.00 0.53
CA MET A 58 13.18 -13.37 0.05
C MET A 58 13.91 -13.59 -1.29
N PHE A 59 14.18 -12.52 -2.05
CA PHE A 59 14.91 -12.54 -3.32
C PHE A 59 16.39 -12.20 -3.15
N ARG A 60 16.85 -11.91 -1.92
CA ARG A 60 18.24 -11.54 -1.64
C ARG A 60 19.19 -12.65 -2.09
N GLY A 61 20.22 -12.27 -2.83
CA GLY A 61 21.24 -13.19 -3.34
C GLY A 61 20.93 -13.79 -4.72
N LEU A 62 19.77 -13.49 -5.30
CA LEU A 62 19.49 -13.80 -6.71
C LEU A 62 20.10 -12.74 -7.63
N ASP A 63 20.51 -13.17 -8.82
CA ASP A 63 20.94 -12.27 -9.88
C ASP A 63 19.79 -11.31 -10.26
N GLY A 64 20.06 -10.01 -10.27
CA GLY A 64 19.06 -8.97 -10.54
C GLY A 64 18.23 -8.54 -9.33
N PHE A 65 18.59 -8.96 -8.11
CA PHE A 65 17.92 -8.48 -6.88
C PHE A 65 17.94 -6.95 -6.75
N ASP A 66 19.06 -6.30 -7.03
CA ASP A 66 19.16 -4.83 -6.95
C ASP A 66 18.26 -4.13 -7.97
N ASP A 67 18.14 -4.68 -9.18
CA ASP A 67 17.22 -4.17 -10.22
C ASP A 67 15.75 -4.34 -9.80
N LEU A 68 15.40 -5.52 -9.26
CA LEU A 68 14.08 -5.79 -8.71
C LEU A 68 13.75 -4.80 -7.57
N LYS A 69 14.69 -4.60 -6.64
CA LYS A 69 14.52 -3.68 -5.53
C LYS A 69 14.27 -2.26 -5.99
N ASN A 70 15.09 -1.75 -6.92
CA ASN A 70 14.91 -0.43 -7.52
C ASN A 70 13.56 -0.29 -8.23
N PHE A 71 13.15 -1.31 -9.00
CA PHE A 71 11.84 -1.33 -9.66
C PHE A 71 10.70 -1.21 -8.64
N VAL A 72 10.72 -2.02 -7.59
CA VAL A 72 9.68 -2.02 -6.55
C VAL A 72 9.66 -0.69 -5.80
N ASP A 73 10.83 -0.14 -5.44
CA ASP A 73 10.92 1.13 -4.72
C ASP A 73 10.29 2.28 -5.52
N VAL A 74 10.54 2.34 -6.84
CA VAL A 74 9.94 3.36 -7.73
C VAL A 74 8.42 3.20 -7.81
N MET A 75 7.95 1.97 -8.04
CA MET A 75 6.53 1.69 -8.20
C MET A 75 5.76 1.92 -6.90
N LEU A 76 6.28 1.42 -5.78
CA LEU A 76 5.65 1.55 -4.48
C LEU A 76 5.60 3.01 -4.03
N LYS A 77 6.66 3.79 -4.26
CA LYS A 77 6.66 5.23 -3.99
C LYS A 77 5.58 5.96 -4.79
N ARG A 78 5.45 5.65 -6.09
CA ARG A 78 4.40 6.22 -6.95
C ARG A 78 3.00 5.97 -6.38
N GLU A 79 2.69 4.72 -6.04
CA GLU A 79 1.37 4.35 -5.51
C GLU A 79 1.11 4.96 -4.12
N ILE A 80 2.11 5.00 -3.25
CA ILE A 80 2.00 5.67 -1.94
C ILE A 80 1.74 7.16 -2.11
N GLU A 81 2.43 7.84 -3.03
CA GLU A 81 2.19 9.26 -3.30
C GLU A 81 0.74 9.52 -3.75
N GLN A 82 0.15 8.64 -4.57
CA GLN A 82 -1.27 8.73 -4.92
C GLN A 82 -2.18 8.61 -3.70
N VAL A 83 -1.87 7.72 -2.76
CA VAL A 83 -2.62 7.56 -1.50
C VAL A 83 -2.48 8.80 -0.62
N ILE A 84 -1.26 9.27 -0.38
CA ILE A 84 -0.98 10.41 0.51
C ILE A 84 -1.62 11.70 -0.04
N GLN A 85 -1.56 11.92 -1.35
CA GLN A 85 -2.18 13.09 -2.00
C GLN A 85 -3.71 12.97 -2.12
N GLY A 86 -4.32 11.85 -1.69
CA GLY A 86 -5.76 11.64 -1.78
C GLY A 86 -6.28 11.40 -3.19
N LYS A 87 -5.42 10.96 -4.10
CA LYS A 87 -5.75 10.67 -5.50
C LYS A 87 -6.21 9.22 -5.71
N ASN A 88 -5.92 8.33 -4.76
CA ASN A 88 -6.44 6.96 -4.77
C ASN A 88 -7.94 6.93 -4.35
N LYS A 89 -8.84 6.87 -5.35
CA LYS A 89 -10.30 6.90 -5.14
C LYS A 89 -10.82 5.76 -4.28
N ASP A 90 -10.21 4.58 -4.37
CA ASP A 90 -10.62 3.41 -3.58
C ASP A 90 -10.32 3.63 -2.09
N VAL A 91 -9.15 4.17 -1.76
CA VAL A 91 -8.80 4.55 -0.38
C VAL A 91 -9.75 5.60 0.15
N GLU A 92 -10.05 6.66 -0.62
CA GLU A 92 -10.97 7.71 -0.17
C GLU A 92 -12.40 7.20 0.07
N LYS A 93 -12.89 6.31 -0.80
CA LYS A 93 -14.19 5.67 -0.64
C LYS A 93 -14.22 4.80 0.63
N ARG A 94 -13.13 4.08 0.91
CA ARG A 94 -13.02 3.20 2.08
C ARG A 94 -12.86 3.97 3.38
N TYR A 95 -12.16 5.09 3.38
CA TYR A 95 -12.15 6.02 4.50
C TYR A 95 -13.56 6.51 4.85
N ASN A 96 -14.30 7.01 3.84
CA ASN A 96 -15.67 7.49 4.07
C ASN A 96 -16.54 6.38 4.65
N TYR A 97 -16.45 5.16 4.11
CA TYR A 97 -17.19 4.02 4.63
C TYR A 97 -16.81 3.71 6.09
N TYR A 98 -15.52 3.67 6.41
CA TYR A 98 -15.04 3.41 7.77
C TYR A 98 -15.63 4.41 8.78
N VAL A 99 -15.47 5.71 8.53
CA VAL A 99 -15.94 6.77 9.45
C VAL A 99 -17.46 6.82 9.60
N MET A 100 -18.22 6.31 8.62
CA MET A 100 -19.68 6.26 8.68
C MET A 100 -20.23 5.02 9.40
N ASN A 101 -19.46 3.93 9.49
CA ASN A 101 -19.98 2.62 9.94
C ASN A 101 -19.25 2.05 11.16
N GLU A 102 -18.24 2.75 11.69
CA GLU A 102 -17.44 2.37 12.86
C GLU A 102 -17.49 3.47 13.92
#